data_AF-A0A7S0V8W6-F1
#
_entry.id   AF-A0A7S0V8W6-F1
#
_cell.length_a   1.000
_cell.length_b   1.000
_cell.length_c   1.000
_cell.angle_alpha   90.00
_cell.angle_beta   90.00
_cell.angle_gamma   90.00
#
_symmetry.space_group_name_H-M   'P 1'
#
loop_
_entity.id
_entity.type
_entity.pdbx_description
1 polymer ?
#
loop_
_entity_poly.entity_id
_entity_poly.type
_entity_poly.pdbx_seq_one_letter_code
_entity_poly.pdbx_strand_id
1 'polypeptide(L)'
;TEKVILIQEQLSKNRIIIERDSKGQASASVTSSTARSKTRTNIVIKNGKFQLKHNSFTDGIPIVIALKAMGVTSDQEVVQLVGSEPRFADELSASLEEAATVSWSNNQQRGVFTQWQALEFIGGKIKPTK
;
A
#
# COMPACT_ATOMS: atom_id res chain seq x y z
N THR A 1 42.58 15.01 21.76
CA THR A 1 41.54 14.27 22.52
C THR A 1 41.06 13.11 21.67
N GLU A 2 41.19 11.89 22.18
CA GLU A 2 40.67 10.69 21.51
C GLU A 2 39.15 10.72 21.51
N LYS A 3 38.54 10.31 20.39
CA LYS A 3 37.08 10.19 20.25
C LYS A 3 36.75 8.74 19.91
N VAL A 4 35.80 8.19 20.65
CA VAL A 4 35.32 6.82 20.46
C VAL A 4 33.87 6.87 19.98
N ILE A 5 33.54 6.09 18.96
CA ILE A 5 32.18 5.91 18.45
C ILE A 5 31.66 4.58 18.97
N LEU A 6 30.53 4.63 19.69
CA LEU A 6 29.87 3.44 20.20
C LEU A 6 29.11 2.72 19.08
N ILE A 7 29.13 1.39 19.10
CA ILE A 7 28.30 0.57 18.22
C ILE A 7 26.83 0.81 18.60
N GLN A 8 26.02 1.11 17.59
CA GLN A 8 24.58 1.30 17.74
C GLN A 8 23.86 0.16 17.06
N GLU A 9 22.86 -0.40 17.74
CA GLU A 9 21.94 -1.35 17.10
C GLU A 9 21.09 -0.63 16.05
N GLN A 10 20.82 -1.30 14.94
CA GLN A 10 20.02 -0.77 13.85
C GLN A 10 18.93 -1.76 13.47
N LEU A 11 17.76 -1.24 13.13
CA LEU A 11 16.65 -2.04 12.62
C LEU A 11 17.05 -2.75 11.32
N SER A 12 16.56 -3.98 11.17
CA SER A 12 16.75 -4.76 9.94
C SER A 12 16.18 -4.02 8.74
N LYS A 13 17.05 -3.72 7.76
CA LYS A 13 16.65 -3.15 6.46
C LYS A 13 16.00 -4.25 5.62
N ASN A 14 15.08 -3.88 4.72
CA ASN A 14 14.48 -4.78 3.72
C ASN A 14 13.81 -6.04 4.30
N ARG A 15 13.34 -5.96 5.56
CA ARG A 15 12.59 -7.02 6.23
C ARG A 15 11.15 -6.57 6.43
N ILE A 16 10.20 -7.46 6.15
CA ILE A 16 8.79 -7.25 6.47
C ILE A 16 8.61 -7.44 7.97
N ILE A 17 8.07 -6.43 8.63
CA ILE A 17 7.73 -6.44 10.05
C ILE A 17 6.21 -6.45 10.14
N ILE A 18 5.67 -7.42 10.86
CA ILE A 18 4.24 -7.52 11.16
C ILE A 18 4.05 -7.13 12.62
N GLU A 19 3.23 -6.11 12.84
CA GLU A 19 2.94 -5.57 14.16
C GLU A 19 1.43 -5.29 14.30
N ARG A 20 0.94 -5.23 15.53
CA ARG A 20 -0.43 -4.76 15.80
C ARG A 20 -0.37 -3.25 16.05
N ASP A 21 -1.19 -2.50 15.33
CA ASP A 21 -1.40 -1.08 15.59
C ASP A 21 -1.99 -0.88 17.00
N SER A 22 -1.94 0.34 17.51
CA SER A 22 -2.62 0.83 18.71
C SER A 22 -4.09 0.42 18.82
N LYS A 23 -4.76 0.18 17.69
CA LYS A 23 -6.15 -0.29 17.59
C LYS A 23 -6.32 -1.81 17.60
N GLY A 24 -5.23 -2.55 17.83
CA GLY A 24 -5.18 -4.02 17.80
C GLY A 24 -5.21 -4.64 16.40
N GLN A 25 -5.30 -3.83 15.33
CA GLN A 25 -5.35 -4.30 13.95
C GLN A 25 -3.95 -4.69 13.45
N ALA A 26 -3.87 -5.75 12.65
CA ALA A 26 -2.61 -6.13 12.03
C ALA A 26 -2.15 -5.06 11.03
N SER A 27 -0.86 -4.78 11.03
CA SER A 27 -0.20 -3.90 10.08
C SER A 27 1.14 -4.50 9.67
N ALA A 28 1.52 -4.26 8.42
CA ALA A 28 2.81 -4.67 7.89
C ALA A 28 3.61 -3.43 7.50
N SER A 29 4.88 -3.39 7.89
CA SER A 29 5.78 -2.33 7.46
C SER A 29 7.09 -2.89 6.92
N VAL A 30 7.62 -2.21 5.91
CA VAL A 30 8.95 -2.50 5.37
C VAL A 30 9.72 -1.21 5.22
N THR A 31 10.93 -1.21 5.77
CA THR A 31 11.89 -0.12 5.56
C THR A 31 12.86 -0.54 4.47
N SER A 32 12.57 -0.09 3.26
CA SER A 32 13.38 -0.37 2.08
C SER A 32 14.58 0.58 2.05
N SER A 33 15.78 0.03 2.10
CA SER A 33 17.04 0.78 2.06
C SER A 33 17.87 0.29 0.88
N THR A 34 18.10 1.19 -0.06
CA THR A 34 19.07 1.03 -1.14
C THR A 34 20.30 1.89 -0.86
N ALA A 35 21.33 1.84 -1.72
CA ALA A 35 22.49 2.73 -1.62
C ALA A 35 22.14 4.21 -1.79
N ARG A 36 21.04 4.52 -2.50
CA ARG A 36 20.63 5.89 -2.83
C ARG A 36 19.57 6.45 -1.90
N SER A 37 18.64 5.61 -1.44
CA SER A 37 17.48 6.08 -0.67
C SER A 37 17.01 5.08 0.37
N LYS A 38 16.40 5.62 1.42
CA LYS A 38 15.68 4.87 2.45
C LYS A 38 14.23 5.33 2.45
N THR A 39 13.30 4.41 2.27
CA THR A 39 11.86 4.65 2.33
C THR A 39 11.19 3.67 3.26
N ARG A 40 10.02 4.04 3.76
CA ARG A 40 9.19 3.16 4.58
C ARG A 40 7.80 3.07 3.96
N THR A 41 7.36 1.85 3.72
CA THR A 41 6.04 1.53 3.19
C THR A 41 5.27 0.76 4.24
N ASN A 42 4.04 1.16 4.50
CA ASN A 42 3.17 0.50 5.47
C ASN A 42 1.88 0.05 4.79
N ILE A 43 1.44 -1.17 5.08
CA ILE A 43 0.12 -1.69 4.75
C ILE A 43 -0.68 -1.73 6.04
N VAL A 44 -1.82 -1.04 6.05
CA VAL A 44 -2.68 -0.94 7.23
C VAL A 44 -4.10 -1.38 6.89
N ILE A 45 -4.77 -1.97 7.87
CA ILE A 45 -6.18 -2.32 7.77
C ILE A 45 -7.00 -1.19 8.39
N LYS A 46 -7.88 -0.57 7.60
CA LYS A 46 -8.79 0.48 8.05
C LYS A 46 -10.21 0.09 7.65
N ASN A 47 -11.10 -0.08 8.63
CA ASN A 47 -12.50 -0.48 8.41
C ASN A 47 -12.64 -1.75 7.54
N GLY A 48 -11.80 -2.76 7.77
CA GLY A 48 -11.80 -4.00 6.98
C GLY A 48 -11.21 -3.87 5.57
N LYS A 49 -10.56 -2.74 5.25
CA LYS A 49 -9.95 -2.48 3.93
C LYS A 49 -8.46 -2.27 4.04
N PHE A 50 -7.72 -2.82 3.07
CA PHE A 50 -6.27 -2.71 3.01
C PHE A 50 -5.85 -1.42 2.31
N GLN A 51 -5.05 -0.61 3.00
CA GLN A 51 -4.53 0.66 2.48
C GLN A 51 -3.01 0.69 2.52
N LEU A 52 -2.42 1.10 1.40
CA LEU A 52 -1.01 1.39 1.23
C LEU A 52 -0.72 2.82 1.69
N LYS A 53 0.15 2.97 2.68
CA LYS A 53 0.67 4.25 3.16
C LYS A 53 2.14 4.38 2.80
N HIS A 54 2.48 5.46 2.11
CA HIS A 54 3.85 5.80 1.73
C HIS A 54 4.04 7.32 1.75
N ASN A 55 5.24 7.79 2.08
CA ASN A 55 5.53 9.22 2.26
C ASN A 55 5.38 10.07 0.99
N SER A 56 5.41 9.44 -0.19
CA SER A 56 5.20 10.13 -1.47
C SER A 56 3.75 10.51 -1.72
N PHE A 57 2.80 9.92 -0.98
CA PHE A 57 1.37 10.18 -1.17
C PHE A 57 0.83 11.03 -0.03
N THR A 58 -0.17 11.85 -0.32
CA THR A 58 -0.88 12.65 0.69
C THR A 58 -1.74 11.76 1.58
N ASP A 59 -2.45 10.83 0.96
CA ASP A 59 -3.38 9.90 1.60
C ASP A 59 -3.03 8.44 1.33
N GLY A 60 -3.63 7.54 2.10
CA GLY A 60 -3.57 6.11 1.82
C GLY A 60 -4.22 5.76 0.47
N ILE A 61 -3.60 4.83 -0.24
CA ILE A 61 -4.09 4.30 -1.51
C ILE A 61 -4.68 2.91 -1.25
N PRO A 62 -5.90 2.60 -1.71
CA PRO A 62 -6.44 1.24 -1.64
C PRO A 62 -5.50 0.24 -2.32
N ILE A 63 -5.22 -0.91 -1.68
CA ILE A 63 -4.20 -1.83 -2.17
C ILE A 63 -4.50 -2.37 -3.57
N VAL A 64 -5.78 -2.62 -3.86
CA VAL A 64 -6.24 -3.12 -5.16
C VAL A 64 -5.95 -2.11 -6.27
N ILE A 65 -6.16 -0.81 -6.02
CA ILE A 65 -5.84 0.25 -6.99
C ILE A 65 -4.32 0.32 -7.23
N ALA A 66 -3.52 0.17 -6.18
CA ALA A 66 -2.06 0.12 -6.33
C ALA A 66 -1.61 -1.06 -7.20
N LEU A 67 -2.20 -2.24 -7.02
CA LEU A 67 -1.92 -3.43 -7.84
C LEU A 67 -2.36 -3.25 -9.30
N LYS A 68 -3.53 -2.66 -9.53
CA LYS A 68 -4.00 -2.30 -10.88
C LYS A 68 -3.05 -1.33 -11.57
N ALA A 69 -2.52 -0.33 -10.86
CA ALA A 69 -1.52 0.59 -11.41
C ALA A 69 -0.19 -0.12 -11.76
N MET A 70 0.17 -1.18 -11.03
CA MET A 70 1.34 -2.03 -11.31
C MET A 70 1.13 -3.01 -12.47
N GLY A 71 -0.08 -3.07 -13.06
CA GLY A 71 -0.39 -3.90 -14.23
C GLY A 71 -1.30 -5.10 -13.93
N VAL A 72 -1.61 -5.38 -12.66
CA VAL A 72 -2.51 -6.46 -12.25
C VAL A 72 -3.95 -5.95 -12.31
N THR A 73 -4.53 -5.92 -13.51
CA THR A 73 -5.84 -5.30 -13.74
C THR A 73 -7.01 -6.20 -13.36
N SER A 74 -6.83 -7.52 -13.47
CA SER A 74 -7.86 -8.53 -13.17
C SER A 74 -8.02 -8.73 -11.67
N ASP A 75 -9.24 -8.58 -11.15
CA ASP A 75 -9.53 -8.81 -9.73
C ASP A 75 -9.29 -10.27 -9.32
N GLN A 76 -9.52 -11.21 -10.25
CA GLN A 76 -9.21 -12.62 -10.04
C GLN A 76 -7.71 -12.84 -9.84
N GLU A 77 -6.87 -12.15 -10.62
CA GLU A 77 -5.41 -12.23 -10.50
C GLU A 77 -4.96 -11.62 -9.17
N VAL A 78 -5.55 -10.50 -8.75
CA VAL A 78 -5.28 -9.87 -7.44
C VAL A 78 -5.56 -10.85 -6.30
N VAL A 79 -6.71 -11.53 -6.30
CA VAL A 79 -7.04 -12.53 -5.25
C VAL A 79 -6.05 -13.69 -5.29
N GLN A 80 -5.75 -14.21 -6.48
CA GLN A 80 -4.84 -15.35 -6.66
C GLN A 80 -3.41 -15.05 -6.20
N LEU A 81 -2.94 -13.80 -6.33
CA LEU A 81 -1.64 -13.36 -5.82
C LEU A 81 -1.57 -13.35 -4.28
N VAL A 82 -2.69 -13.10 -3.61
CA VAL A 82 -2.76 -13.16 -2.14
C VAL A 82 -2.88 -14.62 -1.68
N GLY A 83 -3.75 -15.39 -2.32
CA GLY A 83 -3.89 -16.82 -2.08
C GLY A 83 -5.15 -17.40 -2.71
N SER A 84 -5.11 -18.69 -3.04
CA SER A 84 -6.21 -19.39 -3.73
C SER A 84 -7.33 -19.88 -2.80
N GLU A 85 -7.15 -19.73 -1.48
CA GLU A 85 -8.11 -20.22 -0.49
C GLU A 85 -9.27 -19.22 -0.30
N PRO A 86 -10.52 -19.68 -0.13
CA PRO A 86 -11.69 -18.81 -0.04
C PRO A 86 -11.59 -17.71 1.03
N ARG A 87 -10.95 -18.02 2.17
CA ARG A 87 -10.75 -17.06 3.27
C ARG A 87 -10.03 -15.77 2.84
N PHE A 88 -9.11 -15.85 1.88
CA PHE A 88 -8.37 -14.67 1.42
C PHE A 88 -9.23 -13.82 0.49
N ALA A 89 -10.10 -14.46 -0.30
CA ALA A 89 -11.07 -13.75 -1.12
C ALA A 89 -12.08 -13.00 -0.24
N ASP A 90 -12.56 -13.63 0.83
CA ASP A 90 -13.50 -13.02 1.78
C ASP A 90 -12.88 -11.79 2.47
N GLU A 91 -11.65 -11.89 2.95
CA GLU A 91 -10.95 -10.76 3.60
C GLU A 91 -10.66 -9.61 2.62
N LEU A 92 -10.39 -9.93 1.35
CA LEU A 92 -10.08 -8.94 0.32
C LEU A 92 -11.34 -8.31 -0.30
N SER A 93 -12.51 -8.94 -0.16
CA SER A 93 -13.79 -8.55 -0.78
C SER A 93 -14.11 -7.05 -0.61
N ALA A 94 -14.01 -6.53 0.62
CA ALA A 94 -14.27 -5.14 0.93
C ALA A 94 -13.29 -4.15 0.24
N SER A 95 -12.07 -4.60 -0.05
CA SER A 95 -11.06 -3.80 -0.77
C SER A 95 -11.28 -3.84 -2.29
N LEU A 96 -11.79 -4.95 -2.83
CA LEU A 96 -12.20 -5.05 -4.24
C LEU A 96 -13.42 -4.16 -4.51
N GLU A 97 -14.43 -4.21 -3.64
CA GLU A 97 -15.61 -3.35 -3.74
C GLU A 97 -15.24 -1.87 -3.65
N GLU A 98 -14.28 -1.51 -2.79
CA GLU A 98 -13.76 -0.15 -2.73
C GLU A 98 -13.15 0.28 -4.08
N ALA A 99 -12.32 -0.56 -4.71
CA ALA A 99 -11.74 -0.24 -6.01
C ALA A 99 -12.81 -0.08 -7.12
N ALA A 100 -13.89 -0.85 -7.07
CA ALA A 100 -15.01 -0.77 -8.02
C ALA A 100 -15.94 0.43 -7.77
N THR A 101 -15.95 1.01 -6.57
CA THR A 101 -16.87 2.10 -6.20
C THR A 101 -16.20 3.47 -6.19
N VAL A 102 -14.88 3.53 -5.95
CA VAL A 102 -14.13 4.78 -5.85
C VAL A 102 -14.20 5.57 -7.16
N SER A 103 -14.50 6.87 -7.03
CA SER A 103 -14.34 7.82 -8.14
C SER A 103 -12.87 8.22 -8.26
N TRP A 104 -12.34 8.20 -9.49
CA TRP A 104 -10.93 8.49 -9.75
C TRP A 104 -10.67 9.82 -10.45
N SER A 105 -11.72 10.49 -10.91
CA SER A 105 -11.61 11.78 -11.60
C SER A 105 -12.91 12.57 -11.42
N ASN A 106 -12.94 13.82 -11.88
CA ASN A 106 -14.14 14.68 -11.90
C ASN A 106 -15.23 14.14 -12.84
N ASN A 107 -14.98 13.03 -13.53
CA ASN A 107 -15.91 12.40 -14.45
C ASN A 107 -16.84 11.42 -13.71
N GLN A 108 -18.05 11.28 -14.23
CA GLN A 108 -19.19 10.65 -13.54
C GLN A 108 -19.11 9.12 -13.43
N GLN A 109 -18.08 8.51 -14.02
CA GLN A 109 -17.88 7.07 -13.94
C GLN A 109 -17.34 6.68 -12.55
N ARG A 110 -17.81 5.53 -12.05
CA ARG A 110 -17.44 4.96 -10.74
C ARG A 110 -16.60 3.71 -10.95
N GLY A 111 -15.49 3.58 -10.22
CA GLY A 111 -14.62 2.41 -10.24
C GLY A 111 -13.37 2.51 -11.10
N VAL A 112 -12.29 1.93 -10.60
CA VAL A 112 -11.01 1.84 -11.29
C VAL A 112 -10.84 0.43 -11.87
N PHE A 113 -10.93 0.31 -13.19
CA PHE A 113 -10.86 -0.98 -13.89
C PHE A 113 -9.58 -1.13 -14.71
N THR A 114 -9.05 -0.03 -15.24
CA THR A 114 -7.85 -0.06 -16.09
C THR A 114 -6.62 0.44 -15.35
N GLN A 115 -5.44 0.03 -15.83
CA GLN A 115 -4.17 0.52 -15.31
C GLN A 115 -4.05 2.04 -15.44
N TRP A 116 -4.52 2.60 -16.56
CA TRP A 116 -4.48 4.05 -16.79
C TRP A 116 -5.33 4.81 -15.76
N GLN A 117 -6.56 4.33 -15.48
CA GLN A 117 -7.42 4.93 -14.45
C GLN A 117 -6.78 4.85 -13.05
N ALA A 118 -6.11 3.73 -12.75
CA ALA A 118 -5.41 3.56 -11.49
C ALA A 118 -4.23 4.52 -11.35
N LEU A 119 -3.46 4.73 -12.42
CA LEU A 119 -2.36 5.69 -12.45
C LEU A 119 -2.87 7.13 -12.31
N GLU A 120 -3.98 7.49 -12.95
CA GLU A 120 -4.63 8.80 -12.80
C GLU A 120 -5.08 9.05 -11.36
N PHE A 121 -5.74 8.05 -10.74
CA PHE A 121 -6.14 8.09 -9.33
C PHE A 121 -4.96 8.38 -8.40
N ILE A 122 -3.86 7.63 -8.59
CA ILE A 122 -2.66 7.76 -7.77
C ILE A 122 -1.98 9.10 -8.03
N GLY A 123 -1.95 9.57 -9.28
CA GLY A 123 -1.41 10.86 -9.68
C GLY A 123 -2.04 12.02 -8.91
N GLY A 124 -3.36 12.01 -8.72
CA GLY A 124 -4.09 13.00 -7.91
C GLY A 124 -3.76 12.98 -6.42
N LYS A 125 -3.11 11.92 -5.92
CA LYS A 125 -2.71 11.74 -4.51
C LYS A 125 -1.22 11.90 -4.26
N ILE A 126 -0.45 12.29 -5.27
CA ILE A 126 0.99 12.55 -5.10
C ILE A 126 1.16 13.81 -4.27
N LYS A 127 2.02 13.74 -3.25
CA LYS A 127 2.37 14.91 -2.46
C LYS A 127 3.19 15.86 -3.35
N PRO A 128 2.78 17.13 -3.51
CA PRO A 128 3.56 18.08 -4.30
C PRO A 128 4.94 18.26 -3.66
N THR A 129 5.98 18.02 -4.45
CA THR A 129 7.36 18.32 -4.05
C THR A 129 7.48 19.84 -3.94
N LYS A 130 7.89 20.34 -2.78
CA LYS A 130 8.29 21.74 -2.63
C LYS A 130 9.62 22.00 -3.32
#